data_AF-A0A359E2T0-F1
#
_entry.id   AF-A0A359E2T0-F1
#
_cell.length_a   1.000
_cell.length_b   1.000
_cell.length_c   1.000
_cell.angle_alpha   90.00
_cell.angle_beta   90.00
_cell.angle_gamma   90.00
#
_symmetry.space_group_name_H-M   'P 1'
#
loop_
_entity.id
_entity.type
_entity.pdbx_description
1 polymer ?
#
loop_
_entity_poly.entity_id
_entity_poly.type
_entity_poly.pdbx_seq_one_letter_code
_entity_poly.pdbx_strand_id
1 'polypeptide(L)'
;VNVTMNGGFGLRYDILRKFACRGGGVASRLNVYLCYDEDRLKDDREYRQKTQRFCEVLRDFEYKVTEKSLHTYTNYETGEKTSKSTVDMDMAVDMLVQADHLDKVVLLSSSGS
;
A
#
# COMPACT_ATOMS: atom_id res chain seq x y z
N VAL A 1 -6.75 -7.82 -6.51
CA VAL A 1 -7.70 -7.00 -5.73
C VAL A 1 -6.90 -6.31 -4.65
N ASN A 2 -6.76 -4.99 -4.70
CA ASN A 2 -5.89 -4.20 -3.83
C ASN A 2 -6.53 -4.01 -2.44
N VAL A 3 -5.77 -4.21 -1.35
CA VAL A 3 -6.26 -4.08 0.04
C VAL A 3 -6.96 -2.73 0.26
N THR A 4 -6.56 -1.68 -0.45
CA THR A 4 -7.19 -0.35 -0.39
C THR A 4 -8.58 -0.25 -1.03
N MET A 5 -8.91 -1.09 -2.02
CA MET A 5 -10.19 -1.00 -2.73
C MET A 5 -11.34 -1.75 -2.03
N ASN A 6 -11.05 -2.66 -1.10
CA ASN A 6 -12.05 -3.56 -0.47
C ASN A 6 -12.02 -3.64 1.06
N GLY A 7 -11.38 -2.70 1.78
CA GLY A 7 -11.50 -2.67 3.25
C GLY A 7 -10.23 -2.36 4.05
N GLY A 8 -9.13 -1.97 3.41
CA GLY A 8 -7.88 -1.58 4.09
C GLY A 8 -8.07 -0.48 5.13
N PHE A 9 -9.03 0.43 4.92
CA PHE A 9 -9.42 1.46 5.90
C PHE A 9 -9.88 0.89 7.26
N GLY A 10 -10.39 -0.34 7.30
CA GLY A 10 -10.86 -0.99 8.52
C GLY A 10 -9.79 -1.80 9.26
N LEU A 11 -8.60 -1.97 8.67
CA LEU A 11 -7.51 -2.69 9.32
C LEU A 11 -6.98 -1.87 10.49
N ARG A 12 -6.78 -2.55 11.61
CA ARG A 12 -6.18 -1.98 12.81
C ARG A 12 -4.66 -2.08 12.71
N TYR A 13 -4.05 -1.10 12.04
CA TYR A 13 -2.59 -1.04 11.81
C TYR A 13 -1.78 -0.97 13.11
N ASP A 14 -2.35 -0.38 14.17
CA ASP A 14 -1.80 -0.42 15.52
C ASP A 14 -1.69 -1.85 16.07
N ILE A 15 -2.71 -2.68 15.80
CA ILE A 15 -2.73 -4.09 16.22
C ILE A 15 -1.79 -4.92 15.35
N LEU A 16 -1.73 -4.66 14.04
CA LEU A 16 -0.81 -5.34 13.13
C LEU A 16 0.65 -5.14 13.56
N ARG A 17 1.02 -3.91 13.94
CA ARG A 17 2.35 -3.62 14.50
C ARG A 17 2.61 -4.42 15.78
N LYS A 18 1.69 -4.39 16.75
CA LYS A 18 1.82 -5.16 18.00
C LYS A 18 1.98 -6.66 17.73
N PHE A 19 1.23 -7.18 16.77
CA PHE A 19 1.32 -8.58 16.35
C PHE A 19 2.68 -8.89 15.71
N ALA A 20 3.19 -8.02 14.83
CA ALA A 20 4.50 -8.21 14.20
C ALA A 20 5.63 -8.25 15.23
N CYS A 21 5.55 -7.38 16.25
CA CYS A 21 6.49 -7.24 17.36
C CYS A 21 6.27 -8.20 18.54
N ARG A 22 5.32 -9.15 18.44
CA ARG A 22 5.07 -10.12 19.51
C ARG A 22 6.33 -10.91 19.86
N GLY A 23 6.52 -11.23 21.13
CA GLY A 23 7.68 -11.98 21.62
C GLY A 23 8.96 -11.14 21.80
N GLY A 24 8.83 -9.82 21.94
CA GLY A 24 9.96 -8.91 22.19
C GLY A 24 10.67 -8.40 20.94
N GLY A 25 10.12 -8.67 19.75
CA GLY A 25 10.66 -8.14 18.49
C GLY A 25 10.47 -6.63 18.37
N VAL A 26 11.46 -5.95 17.81
CA VAL A 26 11.42 -4.50 17.56
C VAL A 26 11.09 -4.24 16.09
N ALA A 27 10.21 -3.28 15.81
CA ALA A 27 9.93 -2.87 14.45
C ALA A 27 11.09 -2.03 13.88
N SER A 28 11.83 -2.60 12.92
CA SER A 28 12.90 -1.88 12.20
C SER A 28 12.39 -1.15 10.96
N ARG A 29 11.47 -1.77 10.22
CA ARG A 29 10.84 -1.23 9.00
C ARG A 29 9.33 -1.44 9.04
N LEU A 30 8.58 -0.36 8.85
CA LEU A 30 7.11 -0.36 8.74
C LEU A 30 6.74 0.40 7.46
N ASN A 31 6.65 -0.31 6.34
CA ASN A 31 6.34 0.31 5.05
C ASN A 31 4.92 -0.05 4.60
N VAL A 32 4.22 0.91 4.01
CA VAL A 32 2.95 0.67 3.31
C VAL A 32 3.05 1.24 1.90
N TYR A 33 2.68 0.44 0.90
CA TYR A 33 2.65 0.84 -0.49
C TYR A 33 1.21 0.91 -0.95
N LEU A 34 0.78 2.11 -1.37
CA LEU A 34 -0.59 2.41 -1.72
C LEU A 34 -0.67 2.92 -3.16
N CYS A 35 -1.75 2.57 -3.84
CA CYS A 35 -2.09 3.12 -5.14
C CYS A 35 -3.37 3.94 -5.04
N TYR A 36 -3.43 5.01 -5.81
CA TYR A 36 -4.64 5.84 -5.95
C TYR A 36 -4.94 6.12 -7.42
N ASP A 37 -6.20 6.39 -7.72
CA ASP A 37 -6.64 6.86 -9.03
C ASP A 37 -6.45 8.38 -9.10
N GLU A 38 -5.53 8.85 -9.94
CA GLU A 38 -5.14 10.26 -10.02
C GLU A 38 -6.26 11.15 -10.59
N ASP A 39 -6.99 10.66 -11.59
CA ASP A 39 -8.09 11.41 -12.22
C ASP A 39 -9.24 11.53 -11.22
N ARG A 40 -9.59 10.43 -10.56
CA ARG A 40 -10.59 10.46 -9.49
C ARG A 40 -10.16 11.35 -8.33
N LEU A 41 -8.89 11.38 -7.96
CA LEU A 41 -8.38 12.26 -6.91
C LEU A 41 -8.61 13.76 -7.25
N LYS A 42 -8.57 14.13 -8.53
CA LYS A 42 -8.80 15.51 -9.01
C LYS A 42 -10.28 15.90 -8.98
N ASP A 43 -11.16 14.97 -9.32
CA ASP A 43 -12.59 15.26 -9.51
C ASP A 43 -13.46 14.93 -8.29
N ASP A 44 -13.10 13.93 -7.50
CA ASP A 44 -13.86 13.43 -6.35
C ASP A 44 -13.22 13.92 -5.03
N ARG A 45 -13.81 14.98 -4.46
CA ARG A 45 -13.36 15.58 -3.20
C ARG A 45 -13.45 14.60 -2.02
N GLU A 46 -14.48 13.76 -1.98
CA GLU A 46 -14.65 12.79 -0.89
C GLU A 46 -13.56 11.73 -0.95
N TYR A 47 -13.30 11.19 -2.15
CA TYR A 47 -12.21 10.24 -2.39
C TYR A 47 -10.84 10.81 -2.01
N ARG A 48 -10.57 12.08 -2.38
CA ARG A 48 -9.34 12.78 -1.99
C ARG A 48 -9.18 12.87 -0.48
N GLN A 49 -10.22 13.37 0.22
CA GLN A 49 -10.18 13.52 1.68
C GLN A 49 -10.00 12.18 2.39
N LYS A 50 -10.69 11.14 1.91
CA LYS A 50 -10.60 9.79 2.48
C LYS A 50 -9.20 9.19 2.29
N THR A 51 -8.63 9.32 1.08
CA THR A 51 -7.27 8.83 0.78
C THR A 51 -6.23 9.56 1.62
N GLN A 52 -6.30 10.89 1.69
CA GLN A 52 -5.38 11.69 2.49
C GLN A 52 -5.44 11.32 3.98
N ARG A 53 -6.65 11.27 4.55
CA ARG A 53 -6.85 10.93 5.96
C ARG A 53 -6.31 9.55 6.29
N PHE A 54 -6.46 8.60 5.38
CA PHE A 54 -5.94 7.25 5.58
C PHE A 54 -4.41 7.22 5.59
N CYS A 55 -3.76 7.92 4.66
CA CYS A 55 -2.30 8.06 4.65
C CYS A 55 -1.78 8.76 5.91
N GLU A 56 -2.49 9.77 6.42
CA GLU A 56 -2.16 10.44 7.70
C GLU A 56 -2.23 9.46 8.88
N VAL A 57 -3.33 8.70 9.02
CA VAL A 57 -3.48 7.70 10.09
C VAL A 57 -2.37 6.64 10.07
N LEU A 58 -1.94 6.20 8.88
CA LEU A 58 -0.83 5.25 8.77
C LEU A 58 0.50 5.85 9.25
N ARG A 59 0.75 7.12 8.92
CA ARG A 59 1.94 7.85 9.37
C ARG A 59 1.92 8.07 10.88
N ASP A 60 0.75 8.31 11.48
CA ASP A 60 0.58 8.39 12.95
C ASP A 60 0.95 7.07 13.65
N PHE A 61 0.81 5.93 12.95
CA PHE A 61 1.29 4.63 13.42
C PHE A 61 2.75 4.31 13.07
N GLU A 62 3.51 5.33 12.65
CA GLU A 62 4.93 5.25 12.29
C GLU A 62 5.23 4.43 11.03
N TYR A 63 4.23 4.24 10.17
CA TYR A 63 4.47 3.65 8.86
C TYR A 63 5.03 4.69 7.88
N LYS A 64 6.07 4.30 7.14
CA LYS A 64 6.51 4.98 5.93
C LYS A 64 5.51 4.67 4.81
N VAL A 65 4.75 5.67 4.40
CA VAL A 65 3.73 5.55 3.35
C VAL A 65 4.31 5.96 2.00
N THR A 66 4.32 5.02 1.05
CA THR A 66 4.69 5.24 -0.36
C THR A 66 3.43 5.21 -1.22
N GLU A 67 3.11 6.31 -1.88
CA GLU A 67 1.90 6.46 -2.70
C GLU A 67 2.30 6.54 -4.19
N LYS A 68 1.59 5.81 -5.05
CA LYS A 68 1.77 5.85 -6.52
C LYS A 68 0.42 5.98 -7.22
N SER A 69 0.35 6.76 -8.31
CA SER A 69 -0.85 6.78 -9.14
C SER A 69 -0.98 5.49 -9.94
N LEU A 70 -2.23 5.09 -10.21
CA LEU A 70 -2.54 4.04 -11.18
C LEU A 70 -2.23 4.55 -12.59
N HIS A 71 -1.55 3.73 -13.39
CA HIS A 71 -1.36 4.02 -14.81
C HIS A 71 -2.45 3.33 -15.61
N THR A 72 -3.27 4.13 -16.29
CA THR A 72 -4.31 3.65 -17.20
C THR A 72 -3.76 3.60 -18.61
N TYR A 73 -3.73 2.40 -19.17
CA TYR A 73 -3.35 2.15 -20.56
C TYR A 73 -4.62 1.89 -21.37
N THR A 74 -4.72 2.52 -22.53
CA THR A 74 -5.80 2.24 -23.48
C THR A 74 -5.21 1.43 -24.62
N ASN A 75 -5.74 0.22 -24.86
CA ASN A 75 -5.38 -0.57 -26.03
C ASN A 75 -5.94 0.12 -27.28
N TYR A 76 -5.06 0.49 -28.22
CA TYR A 76 -5.45 1.22 -29.43
C TYR A 76 -6.21 0.35 -30.44
N GLU A 77 -6.11 -0.98 -30.34
CA GLU A 77 -6.77 -1.93 -31.24
C GLU A 77 -8.15 -2.34 -30.71
N THR A 78 -8.28 -2.57 -29.40
CA THR A 78 -9.53 -3.05 -28.79
C THR A 78 -10.33 -1.96 -28.09
N GLY A 79 -9.74 -0.79 -27.85
CA GLY A 79 -10.33 0.27 -27.03
C GLY A 79 -10.40 -0.04 -25.53
N GLU A 80 -9.89 -1.20 -25.10
CA GLU A 80 -9.95 -1.64 -23.71
C GLU A 80 -9.03 -0.78 -22.83
N LYS A 81 -9.55 -0.31 -21.69
CA LYS A 81 -8.76 0.40 -20.68
C LYS A 81 -8.32 -0.57 -19.59
N THR A 82 -7.01 -0.72 -19.43
CA THR A 82 -6.42 -1.50 -18.34
C THR A 82 -5.66 -0.58 -17.40
N SER A 83 -6.03 -0.59 -16.12
CA SER A 83 -5.27 0.11 -15.07
C SER A 83 -4.27 -0.85 -14.44
N LYS A 84 -2.99 -0.47 -14.43
CA LYS A 84 -1.91 -1.21 -13.77
C LYS A 84 -1.29 -0.37 -12.66
N SER A 85 -0.95 -1.05 -11.56
CA SER A 85 -0.16 -0.50 -10.48
C SER A 85 1.26 -1.05 -10.53
N THR A 86 2.24 -0.25 -10.13
CA THR A 86 3.65 -0.66 -10.00
C THR A 86 4.06 -0.91 -8.55
N VAL A 87 3.17 -0.69 -7.58
CA VAL A 87 3.54 -0.74 -6.15
C VAL A 87 4.03 -2.10 -5.70
N ASP A 88 3.56 -3.18 -6.33
CA ASP A 88 4.00 -4.54 -6.01
C ASP A 88 5.49 -4.73 -6.35
N MET A 89 5.97 -4.10 -7.43
CA MET A 89 7.39 -4.10 -7.80
C MET A 89 8.21 -3.28 -6.82
N ASP A 90 7.75 -2.06 -6.47
CA ASP A 90 8.44 -1.21 -5.48
C ASP A 90 8.56 -1.94 -4.14
N MET A 91 7.48 -2.61 -3.70
CA MET A 91 7.47 -3.44 -2.50
C MET A 91 8.46 -4.60 -2.60
N ALA A 92 8.48 -5.33 -3.71
CA ALA A 92 9.38 -6.47 -3.91
C ALA A 92 10.85 -6.04 -3.88
N VAL A 93 11.19 -4.93 -4.53
CA VAL A 93 12.55 -4.37 -4.51
C VAL A 93 12.95 -3.97 -3.09
N ASP A 94 12.10 -3.23 -2.38
CA ASP A 94 12.38 -2.83 -1.00
C ASP A 94 12.54 -4.05 -0.08
N MET A 95 11.71 -5.08 -0.25
CA MET A 95 11.83 -6.33 0.50
C MET A 95 13.17 -7.03 0.24
N LEU A 96 13.57 -7.18 -1.03
CA LEU A 96 14.82 -7.83 -1.40
C LEU A 96 16.04 -7.08 -0.86
N VAL A 97 16.04 -5.75 -0.95
CA VAL A 97 17.14 -4.90 -0.47
C VAL A 97 17.26 -4.94 1.05
N GLN A 98 16.15 -5.09 1.78
CA GLN A 98 16.15 -5.04 3.25
C GLN A 98 16.22 -6.44 3.90
N ALA A 99 15.92 -7.52 3.17
CA ALA A 99 15.81 -8.87 3.75
C ALA A 99 17.07 -9.33 4.48
N ASP A 100 18.26 -9.01 3.95
CA ASP A 100 19.55 -9.38 4.54
C ASP A 100 19.82 -8.70 5.90
N HIS A 101 19.00 -7.72 6.29
CA HIS A 101 19.14 -6.95 7.52
C HIS A 101 17.98 -7.19 8.50
N LEU A 102 17.13 -8.20 8.25
CA LEU A 102 15.93 -8.46 9.05
C LEU A 102 15.86 -9.94 9.44
N ASP A 103 15.63 -10.21 10.73
CA ASP A 103 15.42 -11.58 11.23
C ASP A 103 14.05 -12.14 10.83
N LYS A 104 13.07 -11.26 10.60
CA LYS A 104 11.68 -11.63 10.31
C LYS A 104 11.02 -10.58 9.43
N VAL A 105 10.36 -11.06 8.38
CA VAL A 105 9.53 -10.24 7.50
C VAL A 105 8.06 -10.63 7.70
N VAL A 106 7.19 -9.63 7.86
CA VAL A 106 5.73 -9.80 7.87
C VAL A 106 5.19 -9.08 6.65
N LEU A 107 4.71 -9.85 5.67
CA LEU A 107 4.08 -9.33 4.47
C LEU A 107 2.56 -9.46 4.59
N LEU A 108 1.85 -8.35 4.35
CA LEU A 108 0.41 -8.33 4.19
C LEU A 108 0.09 -7.91 2.75
N SER A 109 -0.33 -8.86 1.93
CA SER A 109 -0.81 -8.61 0.58
C SER A 109 -2.10 -9.39 0.33
N SER A 110 -2.98 -8.83 -0.52
CA SER A 110 -4.16 -9.52 -1.04
C SER A 110 -3.95 -10.09 -2.44
N SER A 111 -2.75 -9.93 -3.02
CA SER A 111 -2.28 -10.63 -4.22
C SER A 111 -1.33 -11.76 -3.79
N GLY A 112 -1.59 -12.97 -4.29
CA GLY A 112 -0.71 -14.14 -4.12
C GLY A 112 0.14 -14.44 -5.36
N SER A 113 0.18 -13.49 -6.30
CA SER A 113 0.77 -13.58 -7.63
C SER A 113 2.17 -13.02 -7.68
#